data_AF-A0A5F1HUQ9-F1
#
_entry.id   AF-A0A5F1HUQ9-F1
#
_cell.length_a   1.000
_cell.length_b   1.000
_cell.length_c   1.000
_cell.angle_alpha   90.00
_cell.angle_beta   90.00
_cell.angle_gamma   90.00
#
_symmetry.space_group_name_H-M   'P 1'
#
loop_
_entity.id
_entity.type
_entity.pdbx_description
1 polymer ?
#
loop_
_entity_poly.entity_id
_entity_poly.type
_entity_poly.pdbx_seq_one_letter_code
_entity_poly.pdbx_strand_id
1 'polypeptide(L)' 'MRAKERLPRKHYSPEFKMELVRLALEEEGSIAALARKHDVNDNLLFKMDKALAA' A
#
# COMPACT_ATOMS: atom_id res chain seq x y z
N MET A 1 8.60 -15.00 -26.70
CA MET A 1 8.48 -14.20 -25.45
C MET A 1 7.06 -13.66 -25.36
N ARG A 2 6.19 -14.22 -24.51
CA ARG A 2 4.85 -13.67 -24.29
C ARG A 2 5.03 -12.43 -23.43
N ALA A 3 4.92 -11.24 -24.02
CA ALA A 3 4.91 -10.01 -23.25
C ALA A 3 3.72 -10.11 -22.28
N LYS A 4 4.00 -10.30 -20.98
CA LYS A 4 2.97 -10.15 -19.95
C LYS A 4 2.52 -8.71 -20.07
N GLU A 5 1.29 -8.48 -20.55
CA GLU A 5 0.65 -7.17 -20.46
C GLU A 5 0.79 -6.69 -19.02
N ARG A 6 1.64 -5.68 -18.83
CA ARG A 6 1.81 -5.06 -17.53
C ARG A 6 0.53 -4.29 -17.31
N LEU A 7 -0.32 -4.82 -16.43
CA LEU A 7 -1.50 -4.10 -15.97
C LEU A 7 -1.07 -2.67 -15.61
N PRO A 8 -1.86 -1.65 -16.01
CA PRO A 8 -1.56 -0.27 -15.68
C PRO A 8 -1.34 -0.16 -14.16
N ARG A 9 -0.25 0.52 -13.77
CA ARG A 9 0.06 0.70 -12.35
C ARG A 9 -1.11 1.42 -11.71
N LYS A 10 -1.68 0.85 -10.66
CA LYS A 10 -2.69 1.55 -9.87
C LYS A 10 -2.04 2.78 -9.26
N HIS A 11 -2.58 3.95 -9.59
CA HIS A 11 -2.22 5.21 -8.96
C HIS A 11 -3.18 5.46 -7.82
N TYR A 12 -2.64 5.66 -6.63
CA TYR A 12 -3.40 6.01 -5.44
C TYR A 12 -3.20 7.48 -5.14
N SER A 13 -4.29 8.16 -4.74
CA SER A 13 -4.20 9.55 -4.32
C SER A 13 -3.37 9.68 -3.04
N PRO A 14 -2.74 10.85 -2.79
CA PRO A 14 -2.00 11.10 -1.55
C PRO A 14 -2.85 10.89 -0.28
N GLU A 15 -4.13 11.28 -0.32
CA GLU A 15 -5.07 11.19 0.79
C GLU A 15 -5.34 9.72 1.15
N PHE A 16 -5.59 8.89 0.14
CA PHE A 16 -5.80 7.46 0.32
C PHE A 16 -4.56 6.76 0.92
N LYS A 17 -3.36 7.18 0.52
CA LYS A 17 -2.10 6.66 1.09
C LYS A 17 -1.95 7.05 2.56
N MET A 18 -2.29 8.30 2.90
CA MET A 18 -2.25 8.78 4.29
C MET A 18 -3.24 8.02 5.18
N GLU A 19 -4.45 7.75 4.68
CA GLU A 19 -5.45 6.96 5.39
C GLU A 19 -4.96 5.53 5.66
N LEU A 20 -4.36 4.88 4.67
CA LEU A 20 -3.78 3.54 4.84
C LEU A 20 -2.63 3.49 5.85
N VAL A 21 -1.76 4.50 5.84
CA VAL A 21 -0.66 4.56 6.81
C VAL A 21 -1.19 4.83 8.22
N ARG A 22 -2.20 5.71 8.38
CA ARG A 22 -2.86 5.91 9.68
C ARG A 22 -3.49 4.63 10.19
N LEU A 23 -4.20 3.90 9.35
CA LEU A 23 -4.77 2.60 9.72
C LEU A 23 -3.68 1.59 10.10
N ALA A 24 -2.56 1.54 9.37
CA ALA A 24 -1.43 0.67 9.71
C ALA A 24 -0.70 1.05 11.01
N LEU A 25 -0.79 2.32 11.43
CA LEU A 25 -0.23 2.81 12.69
C LEU A 25 -1.19 2.64 13.88
N GLU A 26 -2.50 2.79 13.66
CA GLU A 26 -3.54 2.69 14.70
C GLU A 26 -4.00 1.26 14.94
N GLU A 27 -4.26 0.49 13.88
CA GLU A 27 -4.37 -0.95 13.99
C GLU A 27 -2.95 -1.50 14.04
N GLU A 28 -2.53 -2.06 15.18
CA GLU A 28 -1.42 -3.03 15.28
C GLU A 28 -1.70 -4.33 14.46
N GLY A 29 -2.41 -4.19 13.35
CA GLY A 29 -2.72 -5.22 12.38
C GLY A 29 -1.60 -5.31 11.35
N SER A 30 -1.32 -6.54 10.92
CA SER A 30 -0.32 -6.79 9.89
C SER A 30 -0.58 -5.93 8.64
N ILE A 31 0.42 -5.16 8.20
CA ILE A 31 0.43 -4.40 6.93
C ILE A 31 -0.06 -5.26 5.76
N ALA A 32 0.26 -6.56 5.77
CA ALA A 32 -0.15 -7.50 4.73
C ALA A 32 -1.67 -7.81 4.76
N ALA A 33 -2.33 -7.71 5.92
CA ALA A 33 -3.78 -7.84 6.02
C ALA A 33 -4.47 -6.60 5.47
N LEU A 34 -3.96 -5.41 5.81
CA LEU A 34 -4.47 -4.14 5.30
C LEU A 34 -4.33 -4.05 3.77
N ALA A 35 -3.17 -4.42 3.25
CA ALA A 35 -2.90 -4.48 1.81
C ALA A 35 -3.90 -5.37 1.05
N ARG A 36 -4.23 -6.55 1.60
CA ARG A 36 -5.23 -7.46 1.02
C ARG A 36 -6.65 -6.89 1.08
N LYS A 37 -7.01 -6.24 2.20
CA LYS A 37 -8.34 -5.62 2.39
C LYS A 37 -8.61 -4.50 1.38
N HIS A 38 -7.58 -3.73 1.05
CA HIS A 38 -7.69 -2.59 0.13
C HIS A 38 -7.25 -2.88 -1.30
N ASP A 39 -6.86 -4.13 -1.61
CA ASP A 39 -6.30 -4.54 -2.91
C ASP A 39 -5.13 -3.63 -3.36
N VAL A 40 -4.25 -3.37 -2.40
CA VAL A 40 -3.03 -2.55 -2.50
C VAL A 40 -1.82 -3.47 -2.40
N ASN A 41 -0.77 -3.13 -3.12
CA ASN A 41 0.49 -3.86 -3.01
C ASN A 41 1.13 -3.61 -1.64
N ASP A 42 1.44 -4.68 -0.92
CA ASP A 42 2.13 -4.69 0.38
C ASP A 42 3.47 -3.95 0.35
N ASN A 43 4.27 -4.08 -0.72
CA ASN A 43 5.53 -3.32 -0.84
C ASN A 43 5.31 -1.82 -0.98
N LEU A 44 4.17 -1.38 -1.53
CA LEU A 44 3.84 0.04 -1.60
C LEU A 44 3.55 0.59 -0.21
N LEU A 45 2.78 -0.16 0.59
CA LEU A 45 2.42 0.24 1.95
C LEU A 45 3.64 0.28 2.87
N PHE A 46 4.47 -0.78 2.83
CA PHE A 46 5.69 -0.88 3.64
C PHE A 46 6.68 0.26 3.35
N LYS A 47 6.74 0.71 2.08
CA LYS A 47 7.60 1.83 1.69
C LYS A 47 7.06 3.18 2.18
N MET A 48 5.75 3.31 2.35
CA MET A 48 5.08 4.53 2.81
C MET A 48 5.13 4.68 4.32
N ASP A 49 4.93 3.58 5.05
CA ASP A 49 5.07 3.54 6.50
C ASP A 49 6.48 3.98 6.92
N LYS A 50 7.51 3.41 6.28
CA LYS A 50 8.91 3.79 6.53
C LYS A 50 9.24 5.25 6.18
N ALA A 51 8.50 5.87 5.27
CA ALA A 51 8.70 7.26 4.88
C ALA A 51 8.04 8.26 5.85
N LEU A 52 7.04 7.83 6.62
CA LEU A 52 6.38 8.68 7.62
C LEU A 52 7.08 8.62 8.99
N ALA A 53 7.81 7.54 9.28
CA ALA A 53 8.52 7.33 10.53
C ALA A 53 9.96 7.92 10.60
N ALA A 54 10.39 8.70 9.60
CA ALA A 54 11.72 9.32 9.50
C ALA A 54 11.62 10.85 9.56
#